data_AF-A0A0E3UTZ9-F1
#
_entry.id   AF-A0A0E3UTZ9-F1
#
_cell.length_a   1.000
_cell.length_b   1.000
_cell.length_c   1.000
_cell.angle_alpha   90.00
_cell.angle_beta   90.00
_cell.angle_gamma   90.00
#
_symmetry.space_group_name_H-M   'P 1'
#
loop_
_entity.id
_entity.type
_entity.pdbx_description
1 polymer ?
#
loop_
_entity_poly.entity_id
_entity_poly.type
_entity_poly.pdbx_seq_one_letter_code
_entity_poly.pdbx_strand_id
1 'polypeptide(L)'
;MITSVGYADTKDFVINNNIIFEKSHEKNYEKLVSRNNVIGGINNIIDDPILDIVVKNKNKKVEEIKDEISKELSNKYKETGILSTIKENEKKSKGEIINIIKDKLSNIDGYDFKFIDTLIDEVKKGAQDDNKLLYSAFDPYDWYNKNKIQKVIENKDKEDGVIKQIVKTQSNYLDYNTVLGPFSKVYNSSNSVVIGLSAKAENSGTQGNIAIGKVALATGDATISIGSEAKALNKGAVSLGENAKSLGKYSTAIGSQSYAYGMNSIALGIRSIAGDASKEVGYRPYNLNEEEYKNKSEWIADYGVVSVGGFEKLVNKLHTRQIVNVAAGYNDTDAVNVAQLKELKTYVDNSTPFEYATKDNKSLYKYGDKYYYKETNKEYKGKVDEVIIQAKEPHKLSNIASSLGDGNTTSTGTTPASATSENGDSVVVIKDLKTIKENKADKAYVDEKVAKLNEKTDLALSGVSSAVAMANLPQVSGDRKFNLAASYGYYGGSHSVVVGLSGTNDKQNFTYKLSGAVNSKGNLAFGIGAGVMMGSVNKGTNFEERLNKLEKENKELKEVIKKLMNK
;
A
#
# COMPACT_ATOMS: atom_id res chain seq x y z
N MET A 1 -5.63 -53.32 43.48
CA MET A 1 -5.80 -53.33 44.94
C MET A 1 -6.81 -52.25 45.28
N ILE A 2 -8.05 -52.62 45.63
CA ILE A 2 -9.05 -51.73 46.24
C ILE A 2 -9.43 -52.44 47.55
N THR A 3 -8.59 -52.31 48.58
CA THR A 3 -8.75 -53.09 49.83
C THR A 3 -9.52 -52.34 50.91
N SER A 4 -9.89 -51.07 50.69
CA SER A 4 -10.83 -50.35 51.58
C SER A 4 -11.56 -49.23 50.82
N VAL A 5 -12.84 -49.44 50.56
CA VAL A 5 -13.78 -48.36 50.26
C VAL A 5 -14.52 -48.08 51.56
N GLY A 6 -14.26 -46.92 52.17
CA GLY A 6 -14.92 -46.50 53.39
C GLY A 6 -15.87 -45.33 53.13
N TYR A 7 -17.03 -45.34 53.79
CA TYR A 7 -17.77 -44.09 54.01
C TYR A 7 -17.06 -43.29 55.11
N ALA A 8 -17.16 -41.97 55.06
CA ALA A 8 -16.63 -41.13 56.12
C ALA A 8 -17.40 -41.39 57.43
N ASP A 9 -16.86 -42.25 58.29
CA ASP A 9 -17.39 -42.51 59.64
C ASP A 9 -17.17 -41.27 60.52
N THR A 10 -18.13 -40.34 60.48
CA THR A 10 -18.14 -39.12 61.30
C THR A 10 -19.51 -38.92 61.93
N LYS A 11 -19.57 -38.22 63.07
CA LYS A 11 -20.85 -37.81 63.68
C LYS A 11 -21.47 -36.59 62.96
N ASP A 12 -20.80 -36.03 61.96
CA ASP A 12 -21.25 -34.85 61.22
C ASP A 12 -22.06 -35.29 59.99
N PHE A 13 -23.36 -35.03 60.00
CA PHE A 13 -24.30 -35.36 58.93
C PHE A 13 -23.86 -34.81 57.55
N VAL A 14 -23.03 -33.75 57.55
CA VAL A 14 -22.50 -33.13 56.33
C VAL A 14 -21.40 -33.96 55.68
N ILE A 15 -20.73 -34.88 56.40
CA ILE A 15 -19.57 -35.61 55.87
C ILE A 15 -19.94 -37.07 55.50
N ASN A 16 -21.06 -37.59 56.04
CA ASN A 16 -21.45 -39.01 55.98
C ASN A 16 -21.67 -39.60 54.57
N ASN A 17 -21.77 -38.79 53.52
CA ASN A 17 -22.00 -39.26 52.15
C ASN A 17 -20.75 -39.18 51.25
N ASN A 18 -19.56 -38.99 51.81
CA ASN A 18 -18.32 -39.03 51.04
C ASN A 18 -17.82 -40.48 50.89
N ILE A 19 -17.30 -40.81 49.70
CA ILE A 19 -16.56 -42.04 49.41
C ILE A 19 -15.07 -41.72 49.60
N ILE A 20 -14.41 -42.42 50.52
CA ILE A 20 -12.99 -42.20 50.81
C ILE A 20 -12.20 -43.49 50.53
N PHE A 21 -11.26 -43.40 49.61
CA PHE A 21 -10.28 -44.44 49.31
C PHE A 21 -8.99 -44.16 50.10
N GLU A 22 -8.59 -45.10 50.97
CA GLU A 22 -7.42 -44.96 51.85
C GLU A 22 -7.47 -43.72 52.78
N LYS A 23 -8.14 -43.87 53.92
CA LYS A 23 -8.18 -42.83 54.96
C LYS A 23 -6.77 -42.54 55.47
N SER A 24 -6.38 -41.27 55.58
CA SER A 24 -5.16 -40.87 56.31
C SER A 24 -5.06 -41.62 57.65
N HIS A 25 -3.92 -42.28 57.91
CA HIS A 25 -3.65 -42.97 59.18
C HIS A 25 -3.63 -42.00 60.39
N GLU A 26 -3.53 -40.70 60.14
CA GLU A 26 -3.61 -39.65 61.16
C GLU A 26 -4.93 -38.87 61.03
N LYS A 27 -5.71 -38.82 62.12
CA LYS A 27 -7.08 -38.28 62.19
C LYS A 27 -7.25 -36.78 61.84
N ASN A 28 -6.17 -36.04 61.58
CA ASN A 28 -6.18 -34.57 61.58
C ASN A 28 -5.86 -33.88 60.24
N TYR A 29 -5.60 -34.60 59.15
CA TYR A 29 -5.07 -33.96 57.93
C TYR A 29 -6.02 -33.84 56.74
N GLU A 30 -7.10 -34.61 56.68
CA GLU A 30 -8.15 -34.40 55.69
C GLU A 30 -9.17 -33.39 56.23
N LYS A 31 -9.23 -32.19 55.64
CA LYS A 31 -10.25 -31.18 55.97
C LYS A 31 -11.37 -31.29 54.95
N LEU A 32 -12.46 -31.93 55.34
CA LEU A 32 -13.64 -32.15 54.50
C LEU A 32 -14.85 -31.49 55.13
N VAL A 33 -15.42 -30.48 54.48
CA VAL A 33 -16.53 -29.69 55.05
C VAL A 33 -17.88 -29.86 54.31
N SER A 34 -17.96 -30.78 53.35
CA SER A 34 -19.13 -31.05 52.49
C SER A 34 -19.37 -32.55 52.21
N ARG A 35 -20.44 -32.88 51.46
CA ARG A 35 -20.94 -34.24 51.20
C ARG A 35 -20.80 -34.65 49.74
N ASN A 36 -21.09 -35.93 49.46
CA ASN A 36 -21.19 -36.50 48.12
C ASN A 36 -19.90 -36.38 47.29
N ASN A 37 -18.74 -36.35 47.93
CA ASN A 37 -17.44 -36.29 47.27
C ASN A 37 -16.81 -37.67 47.16
N VAL A 38 -15.94 -37.84 46.16
CA VAL A 38 -15.05 -39.00 46.00
C VAL A 38 -13.64 -38.54 46.29
N ILE A 39 -13.00 -39.12 47.30
CA ILE A 39 -11.69 -38.67 47.78
C ILE A 39 -10.75 -39.87 47.84
N GLY A 40 -9.52 -39.72 47.38
CA GLY A 40 -8.50 -40.76 47.44
C GLY A 40 -7.11 -40.20 47.61
N GLY A 41 -6.30 -40.83 48.46
CA GLY A 41 -4.97 -40.34 48.83
C GLY A 41 -4.98 -39.48 50.10
N ILE A 42 -3.81 -38.96 50.48
CA ILE A 42 -3.61 -38.33 51.80
C ILE A 42 -3.66 -36.80 51.76
N ASN A 43 -4.09 -36.19 52.87
CA ASN A 43 -3.97 -34.74 53.14
C ASN A 43 -4.73 -33.86 52.12
N ASN A 44 -5.86 -34.35 51.63
CA ASN A 44 -6.73 -33.61 50.73
C ASN A 44 -7.61 -32.62 51.51
N ILE A 45 -7.90 -31.49 50.87
CA ILE A 45 -8.71 -30.40 51.46
C ILE A 45 -9.88 -30.10 50.55
N ILE A 46 -11.09 -30.13 51.10
CA ILE A 46 -12.31 -29.57 50.51
C ILE A 46 -12.87 -28.59 51.53
N ASP A 47 -12.76 -27.29 51.24
CA ASP A 47 -12.98 -26.24 52.24
C ASP A 47 -13.57 -24.94 51.67
N ASP A 48 -14.17 -24.15 52.56
CA ASP A 48 -14.72 -22.82 52.29
C ASP A 48 -14.12 -21.82 53.28
N PRO A 49 -12.90 -21.32 53.01
CA PRO A 49 -12.25 -20.37 53.91
C PRO A 49 -13.05 -19.06 54.06
N ILE A 50 -13.90 -18.73 53.08
CA ILE A 50 -14.69 -17.49 53.08
C ILE A 50 -15.82 -17.57 54.10
N LEU A 51 -16.43 -18.74 54.30
CA LEU A 51 -17.52 -18.90 55.25
C LEU A 51 -17.10 -18.53 56.68
N ASP A 52 -15.88 -18.87 57.10
CA ASP A 52 -15.38 -18.54 58.44
C ASP A 52 -15.33 -17.02 58.65
N ILE A 53 -14.91 -16.27 57.63
CA ILE A 53 -14.87 -14.80 57.63
C ILE A 53 -16.28 -14.22 57.73
N VAL A 54 -17.21 -14.76 56.92
CA VAL A 54 -18.61 -14.30 56.89
C VAL A 54 -19.27 -14.54 58.25
N VAL A 55 -19.08 -15.72 58.85
CA VAL A 55 -19.66 -16.07 60.16
C VAL A 55 -19.09 -15.18 61.27
N LYS A 56 -17.76 -14.96 61.29
CA LYS A 56 -17.12 -14.05 62.25
C LYS A 56 -17.68 -12.63 62.19
N ASN A 57 -18.16 -12.21 61.01
CA ASN A 57 -18.68 -10.87 60.77
C ASN A 57 -20.21 -10.83 60.59
N LYS A 58 -20.95 -11.86 61.02
CA LYS A 58 -22.41 -12.03 60.83
C LYS A 58 -23.31 -10.88 61.30
N ASN A 59 -22.79 -9.99 62.15
CA ASN A 59 -23.50 -8.84 62.71
C ASN A 59 -23.29 -7.54 61.91
N LYS A 60 -22.41 -7.55 60.91
CA LYS A 60 -22.09 -6.40 60.04
C LYS A 60 -23.04 -6.33 58.84
N LYS A 61 -23.06 -5.19 58.14
CA LYS A 61 -23.79 -5.07 56.86
C LYS A 61 -23.11 -5.90 55.77
N VAL A 62 -23.85 -6.25 54.71
CA VAL A 62 -23.33 -7.05 53.59
C VAL A 62 -22.07 -6.44 52.99
N GLU A 63 -22.07 -5.12 52.81
CA GLU A 63 -20.95 -4.33 52.27
C GLU A 63 -19.72 -4.37 53.20
N GLU A 64 -19.92 -4.34 54.51
CA GLU A 64 -18.83 -4.41 55.49
C GLU A 64 -18.23 -5.82 55.60
N ILE A 65 -19.06 -6.87 55.45
CA ILE A 65 -18.57 -8.26 55.38
C ILE A 65 -17.72 -8.45 54.13
N LYS A 66 -18.20 -7.89 53.01
CA LYS A 66 -17.50 -7.83 51.73
C LYS A 66 -16.13 -7.16 51.84
N ASP A 67 -16.03 -6.07 52.60
CA ASP A 67 -14.75 -5.41 52.91
C ASP A 67 -13.81 -6.32 53.71
N GLU A 68 -14.31 -7.07 54.71
CA GLU A 68 -13.48 -7.99 55.50
C GLU A 68 -12.94 -9.17 54.68
N ILE A 69 -13.77 -9.77 53.83
CA ILE A 69 -13.34 -10.81 52.88
C ILE A 69 -12.21 -10.26 52.00
N SER A 70 -12.36 -9.03 51.52
CA SER A 70 -11.34 -8.42 50.66
C SER A 70 -10.06 -8.04 51.37
N LYS A 71 -10.10 -7.63 52.65
CA LYS A 71 -8.86 -7.45 53.44
C LYS A 71 -8.05 -8.75 53.49
N GLU A 72 -8.72 -9.88 53.69
CA GLU A 72 -8.07 -11.18 53.78
C GLU A 72 -7.49 -11.62 52.43
N LEU A 73 -8.24 -11.45 51.34
CA LEU A 73 -7.77 -11.74 49.98
C LEU A 73 -6.66 -10.76 49.52
N SER A 74 -6.75 -9.48 49.91
CA SER A 74 -5.79 -8.42 49.60
C SER A 74 -4.39 -8.70 50.17
N ASN A 75 -4.29 -9.32 51.34
CA ASN A 75 -2.99 -9.61 51.95
C ASN A 75 -2.11 -10.46 51.02
N LYS A 76 -2.71 -11.39 50.26
CA LYS A 76 -2.01 -12.20 49.25
C LYS A 76 -1.50 -11.37 48.06
N TYR A 77 -2.11 -10.22 47.76
CA TYR A 77 -1.72 -9.37 46.62
C TYR A 77 -0.70 -8.29 46.99
N LYS A 78 -0.76 -7.76 48.21
CA LYS A 78 0.20 -6.75 48.70
C LYS A 78 1.65 -7.23 48.57
N GLU A 79 1.89 -8.51 48.80
CA GLU A 79 3.22 -9.13 48.71
C GLU A 79 3.72 -9.30 47.27
N THR A 80 2.84 -9.22 46.26
CA THR A 80 3.22 -9.41 44.84
C THR A 80 3.83 -8.16 44.20
N GLY A 81 3.62 -6.99 44.81
CA GLY A 81 4.04 -5.69 44.26
C GLY A 81 3.34 -5.30 42.95
N ILE A 82 2.24 -5.96 42.55
CA ILE A 82 1.53 -5.52 41.33
C ILE A 82 0.78 -4.21 41.58
N LEU A 83 0.07 -4.04 42.71
CA LEU A 83 -0.66 -2.79 42.98
C LEU A 83 0.27 -1.58 42.96
N SER A 84 1.45 -1.70 43.59
CA SER A 84 2.47 -0.65 43.55
C SER A 84 2.96 -0.40 42.12
N THR A 85 3.21 -1.47 41.34
CA THR A 85 3.62 -1.31 39.93
C THR A 85 2.55 -0.61 39.08
N ILE A 86 1.27 -0.91 39.28
CA ILE A 86 0.17 -0.25 38.57
C ILE A 86 0.12 1.23 38.95
N LYS A 87 0.20 1.56 40.24
CA LYS A 87 0.21 2.95 40.73
C LYS A 87 1.41 3.75 40.20
N GLU A 88 2.61 3.17 40.21
CA GLU A 88 3.82 3.78 39.66
C GLU A 88 3.73 4.08 38.16
N ASN A 89 2.86 3.35 37.44
CA ASN A 89 2.70 3.44 35.99
C ASN A 89 1.31 3.94 35.57
N GLU A 90 0.54 4.56 36.47
CA GLU A 90 -0.86 4.95 36.25
C GLU A 90 -1.07 5.86 35.01
N LYS A 91 -0.04 6.63 34.66
CA LYS A 91 -0.03 7.55 33.50
C LYS A 91 0.17 6.85 32.15
N LYS A 92 0.64 5.61 32.13
CA LYS A 92 0.85 4.83 30.90
C LYS A 92 -0.46 4.27 30.36
N SER A 93 -0.48 3.84 29.11
CA SER A 93 -1.61 3.11 28.56
C SER A 93 -1.82 1.77 29.29
N LYS A 94 -3.05 1.26 29.27
CA LYS A 94 -3.41 0.00 29.92
C LYS A 94 -2.56 -1.18 29.40
N GLY A 95 -2.35 -1.23 28.08
CA GLY A 95 -1.49 -2.23 27.43
C GLY A 95 -0.02 -2.15 27.87
N GLU A 96 0.53 -0.96 28.11
CA GLU A 96 1.89 -0.80 28.64
C GLU A 96 1.99 -1.31 30.08
N ILE A 97 1.02 -0.97 30.94
CA ILE A 97 1.00 -1.44 32.34
C ILE A 97 0.92 -2.97 32.37
N ILE A 98 0.02 -3.57 31.59
CA ILE A 98 -0.12 -5.02 31.40
C ILE A 98 1.21 -5.65 30.97
N ASN A 99 1.90 -5.04 30.00
CA ASN A 99 3.20 -5.53 29.53
C ASN A 99 4.30 -5.48 30.59
N ILE A 100 4.24 -4.53 31.53
CA ILE A 100 5.20 -4.42 32.64
C ILE A 100 4.95 -5.53 33.67
N ILE A 101 3.68 -5.82 33.97
CA ILE A 101 3.31 -6.76 35.04
C ILE A 101 3.13 -8.20 34.56
N LYS A 102 3.13 -8.48 33.24
CA LYS A 102 2.95 -9.84 32.70
C LYS A 102 3.93 -10.87 33.25
N ASP A 103 5.20 -10.49 33.42
CA ASP A 103 6.24 -11.38 33.94
C ASP A 103 5.97 -11.67 35.44
N LYS A 104 5.43 -10.69 36.18
CA LYS A 104 5.00 -10.85 37.57
C LYS A 104 3.75 -11.75 37.68
N LEU A 105 2.80 -11.63 36.75
CA LEU A 105 1.58 -12.45 36.72
C LEU A 105 1.88 -13.95 36.55
N SER A 106 2.94 -14.30 35.83
CA SER A 106 3.35 -15.69 35.64
C SER A 106 3.72 -16.43 36.95
N ASN A 107 4.07 -15.66 38.00
CA ASN A 107 4.47 -16.13 39.32
C ASN A 107 3.33 -16.12 40.35
N ILE A 108 2.12 -15.68 39.96
CA ILE A 108 1.04 -15.46 40.90
C ILE A 108 -0.09 -16.44 40.62
N ASP A 109 -0.36 -17.29 41.59
CA ASP A 109 -1.42 -18.29 41.52
C ASP A 109 -2.79 -17.67 41.77
N GLY A 110 -3.66 -17.70 40.74
CA GLY A 110 -5.10 -17.52 40.86
C GLY A 110 -5.69 -16.15 40.48
N TYR A 111 -5.17 -15.45 39.46
CA TYR A 111 -5.67 -14.10 39.13
C TYR A 111 -5.87 -13.83 37.62
N ASP A 112 -6.86 -13.00 37.31
CA ASP A 112 -7.30 -12.57 35.97
C ASP A 112 -6.64 -11.29 35.47
N PHE A 113 -6.39 -11.25 34.16
CA PHE A 113 -6.21 -9.97 33.45
C PHE A 113 -7.43 -9.06 33.59
N LYS A 114 -8.66 -9.57 33.76
CA LYS A 114 -9.84 -8.74 34.07
C LYS A 114 -9.74 -8.08 35.46
N PHE A 115 -9.21 -8.78 36.45
CA PHE A 115 -8.93 -8.25 37.78
C PHE A 115 -7.87 -7.14 37.65
N ILE A 116 -6.80 -7.41 36.92
CA ILE A 116 -5.73 -6.44 36.65
C ILE A 116 -6.26 -5.23 35.86
N ASP A 117 -7.11 -5.47 34.87
CA ASP A 117 -7.74 -4.45 34.05
C ASP A 117 -8.64 -3.55 34.89
N THR A 118 -9.49 -4.15 35.70
CA THR A 118 -10.37 -3.43 36.64
C THR A 118 -9.53 -2.65 37.63
N LEU A 119 -8.46 -3.24 38.16
CA LEU A 119 -7.55 -2.58 39.08
C LEU A 119 -6.82 -1.40 38.42
N ILE A 120 -6.37 -1.53 37.17
CA ILE A 120 -5.79 -0.44 36.39
C ILE A 120 -6.84 0.68 36.19
N ASP A 121 -8.05 0.32 35.79
CA ASP A 121 -9.13 1.28 35.53
C ASP A 121 -9.53 2.03 36.81
N GLU A 122 -9.59 1.34 37.96
CA GLU A 122 -9.92 1.94 39.25
C GLU A 122 -8.77 2.78 39.83
N VAL A 123 -7.50 2.37 39.66
CA VAL A 123 -6.34 3.22 40.00
C VAL A 123 -6.39 4.51 39.20
N LYS A 124 -6.66 4.42 37.89
CA LYS A 124 -6.79 5.59 37.01
C LYS A 124 -7.95 6.52 37.36
N LYS A 125 -9.00 6.01 38.01
CA LYS A 125 -10.12 6.82 38.54
C LYS A 125 -9.77 7.55 39.86
N GLY A 126 -8.60 7.29 40.45
CA GLY A 126 -8.11 8.02 41.63
C GLY A 126 -8.65 7.50 42.97
N ALA A 127 -9.03 6.22 43.06
CA ALA A 127 -9.46 5.64 44.34
C ALA A 127 -8.29 5.62 45.37
N GLN A 128 -8.54 6.08 46.60
CA GLN A 128 -7.48 6.28 47.61
C GLN A 128 -7.26 5.10 48.59
N ASP A 129 -8.14 4.09 48.61
CA ASP A 129 -8.03 2.96 49.54
C ASP A 129 -7.69 1.66 48.79
N ASP A 130 -6.49 1.13 49.05
CA ASP A 130 -5.95 -0.10 48.45
C ASP A 130 -6.89 -1.29 48.64
N ASN A 131 -7.55 -1.40 49.81
CA ASN A 131 -8.44 -2.52 50.08
C ASN A 131 -9.75 -2.39 49.27
N LYS A 132 -10.26 -1.16 49.04
CA LYS A 132 -11.44 -0.92 48.20
C LYS A 132 -11.16 -1.12 46.71
N LEU A 133 -9.96 -0.72 46.26
CA LEU A 133 -9.44 -0.97 44.91
C LEU A 133 -9.33 -2.48 44.60
N LEU A 134 -8.77 -3.22 45.55
CA LEU A 134 -8.66 -4.67 45.46
C LEU A 134 -10.06 -5.31 45.45
N TYR A 135 -10.97 -4.86 46.32
CA TYR A 135 -12.35 -5.36 46.39
C TYR A 135 -13.09 -5.28 45.04
N SER A 136 -13.09 -4.10 44.39
CA SER A 136 -13.80 -3.92 43.12
C SER A 136 -13.22 -4.80 41.99
N ALA A 137 -11.93 -5.09 42.07
CA ALA A 137 -11.26 -6.00 41.15
C ALA A 137 -11.50 -7.49 41.46
N PHE A 138 -11.65 -7.86 42.74
CA PHE A 138 -11.78 -9.24 43.22
C PHE A 138 -13.15 -9.86 42.97
N ASP A 139 -14.22 -9.06 42.85
CA ASP A 139 -15.58 -9.56 42.62
C ASP A 139 -16.31 -8.88 41.45
N PRO A 140 -15.81 -8.99 40.21
CA PRO A 140 -16.46 -8.36 39.06
C PRO A 140 -17.80 -9.02 38.68
N TYR A 141 -18.30 -10.01 39.44
CA TYR A 141 -19.49 -10.82 39.13
C TYR A 141 -20.39 -11.17 40.33
N ASP A 142 -20.18 -10.58 41.51
CA ASP A 142 -20.91 -10.91 42.76
C ASP A 142 -20.76 -12.42 43.17
N TRP A 143 -19.62 -13.02 42.80
CA TRP A 143 -19.26 -14.45 42.94
C TRP A 143 -19.09 -14.88 44.39
N TYR A 144 -18.78 -13.96 45.30
CA TYR A 144 -18.65 -14.29 46.72
C TYR A 144 -19.99 -14.63 47.40
N ASN A 145 -20.98 -14.96 46.57
CA ASN A 145 -22.21 -15.64 46.91
C ASN A 145 -22.99 -14.77 47.89
N LYS A 146 -23.56 -13.68 47.35
CA LYS A 146 -24.55 -12.84 48.03
C LYS A 146 -25.57 -13.68 48.81
N ASN A 147 -25.99 -14.83 48.27
CA ASN A 147 -26.92 -15.74 48.94
C ASN A 147 -26.30 -16.43 50.18
N LYS A 148 -25.00 -16.75 50.17
CA LYS A 148 -24.26 -17.28 51.33
C LYS A 148 -24.15 -16.23 52.44
N ILE A 149 -23.75 -15.01 52.09
CA ILE A 149 -23.68 -13.89 53.06
C ILE A 149 -25.07 -13.63 53.65
N GLN A 150 -26.09 -13.56 52.79
CA GLN A 150 -27.48 -13.38 53.20
C GLN A 150 -27.94 -14.51 54.13
N LYS A 151 -27.61 -15.77 53.84
CA LYS A 151 -27.99 -16.91 54.68
C LYS A 151 -27.35 -16.85 56.07
N VAL A 152 -26.09 -16.40 56.15
CA VAL A 152 -25.42 -16.19 57.43
C VAL A 152 -26.09 -15.07 58.22
N ILE A 153 -26.39 -13.94 57.58
CA ILE A 153 -27.07 -12.80 58.23
C ILE A 153 -28.48 -13.19 58.70
N GLU A 154 -29.24 -13.93 57.89
CA GLU A 154 -30.57 -14.46 58.25
C GLU A 154 -30.54 -15.34 59.51
N ASN A 155 -29.38 -15.92 59.83
CA ASN A 155 -29.20 -16.84 60.96
C ASN A 155 -28.24 -16.30 62.02
N LYS A 156 -27.96 -14.99 62.02
CA LYS A 156 -26.93 -14.37 62.87
C LYS A 156 -27.11 -14.61 64.38
N ASP A 157 -28.35 -14.83 64.82
CA ASP A 157 -28.69 -15.06 66.23
C ASP A 157 -28.39 -16.49 66.72
N LYS A 158 -28.01 -17.40 65.80
CA LYS A 158 -27.62 -18.78 66.12
C LYS A 158 -26.13 -18.87 66.42
N GLU A 159 -25.73 -19.94 67.10
CA GLU A 159 -24.32 -20.29 67.30
C GLU A 159 -23.59 -20.49 65.97
N ASP A 160 -22.31 -20.12 65.91
CA ASP A 160 -21.49 -20.16 64.69
C ASP A 160 -21.45 -21.56 64.05
N GLY A 161 -21.39 -22.61 64.87
CA GLY A 161 -21.44 -24.00 64.39
C GLY A 161 -22.76 -24.33 63.68
N VAL A 162 -23.88 -23.86 64.22
CA VAL A 162 -25.22 -24.04 63.64
C VAL A 162 -25.35 -23.27 62.33
N ILE A 163 -24.85 -22.03 62.27
CA ILE A 163 -24.85 -21.23 61.04
C ILE A 163 -24.07 -21.94 59.94
N LYS A 164 -22.86 -22.43 60.25
CA LYS A 164 -22.03 -23.17 59.29
C LYS A 164 -22.75 -24.41 58.79
N GLN A 165 -23.44 -25.15 59.66
CA GLN A 165 -24.22 -26.32 59.25
C GLN A 165 -25.38 -25.94 58.31
N ILE A 166 -26.11 -24.87 58.61
CA ILE A 166 -27.20 -24.37 57.75
C ILE A 166 -26.68 -24.04 56.35
N VAL A 167 -25.56 -23.32 56.26
CA VAL A 167 -24.93 -22.98 54.97
C VAL A 167 -24.47 -24.24 54.24
N LYS A 168 -23.84 -25.18 54.94
CA LYS A 168 -23.34 -26.45 54.38
C LYS A 168 -24.43 -27.37 53.81
N THR A 169 -25.66 -27.27 54.31
CA THR A 169 -26.78 -28.09 53.82
C THR A 169 -27.37 -27.61 52.50
N GLN A 170 -26.99 -26.42 52.04
CA GLN A 170 -27.45 -25.88 50.76
C GLN A 170 -27.07 -26.79 49.59
N SER A 171 -27.92 -26.86 48.57
CA SER A 171 -27.62 -27.62 47.35
C SER A 171 -26.35 -27.09 46.70
N ASN A 172 -25.47 -28.00 46.27
CA ASN A 172 -24.20 -27.69 45.63
C ASN A 172 -23.23 -26.88 46.51
N TYR A 173 -23.24 -27.08 47.83
CA TYR A 173 -22.23 -26.49 48.74
C TYR A 173 -20.97 -27.37 48.79
N LEU A 174 -20.01 -27.08 47.91
CA LEU A 174 -18.79 -27.89 47.74
C LEU A 174 -19.06 -29.39 47.54
N ASP A 175 -20.22 -29.75 47.00
CA ASP A 175 -20.65 -31.13 46.81
C ASP A 175 -20.17 -31.66 45.45
N TYR A 176 -20.16 -32.99 45.30
CA TYR A 176 -19.92 -33.68 44.03
C TYR A 176 -18.52 -33.50 43.44
N ASN A 177 -17.51 -33.29 44.28
CA ASN A 177 -16.12 -33.23 43.82
C ASN A 177 -15.49 -34.63 43.78
N THR A 178 -14.58 -34.83 42.82
CA THR A 178 -13.66 -35.97 42.77
C THR A 178 -12.24 -35.47 43.02
N VAL A 179 -11.60 -35.92 44.10
CA VAL A 179 -10.27 -35.48 44.54
C VAL A 179 -9.37 -36.69 44.74
N LEU A 180 -8.44 -36.92 43.82
CA LEU A 180 -7.55 -38.10 43.84
C LEU A 180 -6.08 -37.69 43.82
N GLY A 181 -5.28 -38.27 44.72
CA GLY A 181 -3.86 -37.97 44.87
C GLY A 181 -3.57 -37.23 46.17
N PRO A 182 -2.30 -37.00 46.51
CA PRO A 182 -1.92 -36.40 47.77
C PRO A 182 -1.91 -34.87 47.74
N PHE A 183 -2.29 -34.23 48.85
CA PHE A 183 -2.24 -32.78 49.07
C PHE A 183 -3.10 -31.93 48.13
N SER A 184 -4.09 -32.53 47.46
CA SER A 184 -4.98 -31.84 46.54
C SER A 184 -6.00 -30.98 47.28
N LYS A 185 -6.39 -29.87 46.64
CA LYS A 185 -7.20 -28.81 47.27
C LYS A 185 -8.37 -28.39 46.41
N VAL A 186 -9.54 -28.31 47.02
CA VAL A 186 -10.77 -27.80 46.43
C VAL A 186 -11.30 -26.70 47.35
N TYR A 187 -11.34 -25.47 46.86
CA TYR A 187 -11.87 -24.34 47.61
C TYR A 187 -13.06 -23.71 46.89
N ASN A 188 -14.15 -23.42 47.59
CA ASN A 188 -15.31 -22.71 47.01
C ASN A 188 -15.82 -23.33 45.69
N SER A 189 -15.68 -24.64 45.53
CA SER A 189 -15.92 -25.35 44.29
C SER A 189 -16.75 -26.61 44.52
N SER A 190 -17.74 -26.78 43.65
CA SER A 190 -18.59 -27.96 43.54
C SER A 190 -18.39 -28.61 42.16
N ASN A 191 -18.82 -29.86 41.98
CA ASN A 191 -18.78 -30.56 40.69
C ASN A 191 -17.39 -30.64 40.04
N SER A 192 -16.31 -30.53 40.82
CA SER A 192 -14.94 -30.42 40.28
C SER A 192 -14.19 -31.75 40.29
N VAL A 193 -13.27 -31.92 39.35
CA VAL A 193 -12.36 -33.06 39.24
C VAL A 193 -10.94 -32.58 39.47
N VAL A 194 -10.31 -33.06 40.55
CA VAL A 194 -8.94 -32.70 40.94
C VAL A 194 -8.14 -33.98 41.09
N ILE A 195 -7.12 -34.17 40.24
CA ILE A 195 -6.32 -35.40 40.21
C ILE A 195 -4.84 -35.06 40.12
N GLY A 196 -4.05 -35.45 41.12
CA GLY A 196 -2.59 -35.29 41.11
C GLY A 196 -1.99 -34.90 42.45
N LEU A 197 -0.67 -34.72 42.46
CA LEU A 197 0.06 -34.20 43.61
C LEU A 197 -0.16 -32.68 43.72
N SER A 198 -0.77 -32.22 44.80
CA SER A 198 -1.02 -30.80 45.06
C SER A 198 -1.82 -30.08 43.96
N ALA A 199 -2.68 -30.81 43.24
CA ALA A 199 -3.58 -30.22 42.26
C ALA A 199 -4.66 -29.38 42.98
N LYS A 200 -5.16 -28.33 42.31
CA LYS A 200 -6.02 -27.33 42.95
C LYS A 200 -7.15 -26.84 42.04
N ALA A 201 -8.37 -26.86 42.57
CA ALA A 201 -9.53 -26.21 41.97
C ALA A 201 -10.11 -25.14 42.90
N GLU A 202 -10.44 -23.96 42.35
CA GLU A 202 -11.06 -22.87 43.11
C GLU A 202 -12.20 -22.17 42.35
N ASN A 203 -13.22 -21.74 43.10
CA ASN A 203 -14.30 -20.87 42.62
C ASN A 203 -15.09 -21.42 41.41
N SER A 204 -15.31 -22.73 41.33
CA SER A 204 -16.00 -23.38 40.20
C SER A 204 -17.50 -23.09 40.10
N GLY A 205 -18.08 -22.36 41.05
CA GLY A 205 -19.52 -22.10 41.10
C GLY A 205 -20.33 -23.38 41.05
N THR A 206 -21.21 -23.49 40.05
CA THR A 206 -22.02 -24.70 39.80
C THR A 206 -21.55 -25.50 38.59
N GLN A 207 -20.66 -24.95 37.75
CA GLN A 207 -20.26 -25.60 36.50
C GLN A 207 -19.13 -26.61 36.71
N GLY A 208 -18.35 -26.47 37.78
CA GLY A 208 -17.24 -27.38 38.09
C GLY A 208 -15.96 -27.05 37.35
N ASN A 209 -14.82 -27.45 37.92
CA ASN A 209 -13.48 -27.26 37.35
C ASN A 209 -12.78 -28.59 37.18
N ILE A 210 -11.82 -28.65 36.25
CA ILE A 210 -10.95 -29.82 36.05
C ILE A 210 -9.51 -29.38 36.29
N ALA A 211 -8.82 -29.98 37.26
CA ALA A 211 -7.40 -29.79 37.55
C ALA A 211 -6.69 -31.16 37.60
N ILE A 212 -5.95 -31.52 36.56
CA ILE A 212 -5.30 -32.83 36.45
C ILE A 212 -3.80 -32.66 36.21
N GLY A 213 -2.97 -33.13 37.13
CA GLY A 213 -1.51 -33.05 37.06
C GLY A 213 -0.88 -32.54 38.35
N LYS A 214 0.44 -32.75 38.49
CA LYS A 214 1.21 -32.22 39.63
C LYS A 214 1.09 -30.69 39.63
N VAL A 215 0.57 -30.11 40.72
CA VAL A 215 0.44 -28.65 40.88
C VAL A 215 -0.40 -28.00 39.76
N ALA A 216 -1.29 -28.77 39.13
CA ALA A 216 -2.26 -28.21 38.17
C ALA A 216 -3.24 -27.29 38.91
N LEU A 217 -3.51 -26.12 38.34
CA LEU A 217 -4.32 -25.07 38.95
C LEU A 217 -5.46 -24.67 38.02
N ALA A 218 -6.70 -24.84 38.49
CA ALA A 218 -7.93 -24.44 37.80
C ALA A 218 -8.72 -23.47 38.69
N THR A 219 -8.58 -22.16 38.46
CA THR A 219 -9.29 -21.12 39.22
C THR A 219 -10.33 -20.43 38.35
N GLY A 220 -11.51 -20.17 38.91
CA GLY A 220 -12.64 -19.60 38.18
C GLY A 220 -13.57 -20.67 37.61
N ASP A 221 -14.77 -20.25 37.24
CA ASP A 221 -15.90 -21.11 36.81
C ASP A 221 -15.65 -21.82 35.48
N ALA A 222 -16.02 -23.09 35.39
CA ALA A 222 -15.91 -23.91 34.17
C ALA A 222 -14.49 -23.95 33.58
N THR A 223 -13.46 -24.09 34.44
CA THR A 223 -12.06 -24.13 33.98
C THR A 223 -11.52 -25.53 33.79
N ILE A 224 -10.59 -25.69 32.84
CA ILE A 224 -9.89 -26.94 32.57
C ILE A 224 -8.39 -26.68 32.60
N SER A 225 -7.68 -27.36 33.48
CA SER A 225 -6.23 -27.30 33.64
C SER A 225 -5.67 -28.71 33.70
N ILE A 226 -4.99 -29.14 32.64
CA ILE A 226 -4.49 -30.51 32.49
C ILE A 226 -3.02 -30.45 32.09
N GLY A 227 -2.14 -30.98 32.96
CA GLY A 227 -0.69 -30.98 32.80
C GLY A 227 0.02 -30.63 34.11
N SER A 228 1.27 -31.07 34.26
CA SER A 228 2.09 -30.63 35.39
C SER A 228 2.25 -29.12 35.36
N GLU A 229 1.93 -28.43 36.46
CA GLU A 229 2.01 -26.97 36.60
C GLU A 229 1.14 -26.18 35.58
N ALA A 230 0.15 -26.82 34.95
CA ALA A 230 -0.81 -26.13 34.09
C ALA A 230 -1.66 -25.15 34.91
N LYS A 231 -2.01 -23.99 34.33
CA LYS A 231 -2.73 -22.91 35.02
C LYS A 231 -3.84 -22.32 34.16
N ALA A 232 -5.09 -22.72 34.40
CA ALA A 232 -6.28 -22.06 33.85
C ALA A 232 -6.89 -21.18 34.94
N LEU A 233 -6.73 -19.86 34.83
CA LEU A 233 -6.97 -18.97 35.97
C LEU A 233 -8.32 -18.25 35.97
N ASN A 234 -9.09 -18.33 34.88
CA ASN A 234 -10.29 -17.51 34.69
C ASN A 234 -11.46 -18.24 34.08
N LYS A 235 -12.65 -17.65 34.25
CA LYS A 235 -13.91 -18.24 33.77
C LYS A 235 -13.78 -18.77 32.33
N GLY A 236 -14.06 -20.06 32.16
CA GLY A 236 -14.02 -20.78 30.90
C GLY A 236 -12.64 -20.96 30.28
N ALA A 237 -11.55 -20.71 31.01
CA ALA A 237 -10.20 -20.89 30.52
C ALA A 237 -9.82 -22.37 30.43
N VAL A 238 -9.04 -22.72 29.40
CA VAL A 238 -8.58 -24.08 29.12
C VAL A 238 -7.07 -24.10 28.96
N SER A 239 -6.34 -24.82 29.81
CA SER A 239 -4.90 -25.05 29.72
C SER A 239 -4.62 -26.55 29.59
N LEU A 240 -3.98 -26.95 28.50
CA LEU A 240 -3.63 -28.35 28.22
C LEU A 240 -2.15 -28.47 27.86
N GLY A 241 -1.33 -28.95 28.77
CA GLY A 241 0.11 -29.14 28.60
C GLY A 241 0.90 -28.81 29.86
N GLU A 242 2.12 -29.35 29.96
CA GLU A 242 3.02 -29.00 31.06
C GLU A 242 3.31 -27.49 31.03
N ASN A 243 3.09 -26.82 32.17
CA ASN A 243 3.28 -25.38 32.34
C ASN A 243 2.51 -24.52 31.30
N ALA A 244 1.43 -25.05 30.72
CA ALA A 244 0.51 -24.28 29.88
C ALA A 244 -0.29 -23.31 30.74
N LYS A 245 -0.45 -22.05 30.32
CA LYS A 245 -1.12 -21.02 31.11
C LYS A 245 -2.17 -20.28 30.29
N SER A 246 -3.40 -20.30 30.77
CA SER A 246 -4.57 -19.59 30.22
C SER A 246 -5.04 -18.59 31.26
N LEU A 247 -4.59 -17.35 31.11
CA LEU A 247 -4.76 -16.27 32.07
C LEU A 247 -5.90 -15.31 31.70
N GLY A 248 -6.36 -15.31 30.44
CA GLY A 248 -7.52 -14.51 30.03
C GLY A 248 -8.85 -15.24 30.26
N LYS A 249 -9.94 -14.49 30.46
CA LYS A 249 -11.29 -15.06 30.43
C LYS A 249 -11.58 -15.72 29.08
N TYR A 250 -12.14 -16.93 29.10
CA TYR A 250 -12.38 -17.77 27.91
C TYR A 250 -11.13 -18.03 27.04
N SER A 251 -9.92 -17.90 27.62
CA SER A 251 -8.69 -18.15 26.88
C SER A 251 -8.35 -19.64 26.80
N THR A 252 -7.67 -20.05 25.75
CA THR A 252 -7.27 -21.44 25.52
C THR A 252 -5.77 -21.52 25.24
N ALA A 253 -5.03 -22.34 25.97
CA ALA A 253 -3.61 -22.60 25.77
C ALA A 253 -3.39 -24.10 25.67
N ILE A 254 -2.95 -24.57 24.50
CA ILE A 254 -2.73 -25.99 24.22
C ILE A 254 -1.28 -26.19 23.78
N GLY A 255 -0.54 -27.01 24.50
CA GLY A 255 0.88 -27.31 24.30
C GLY A 255 1.73 -26.93 25.51
N SER A 256 2.84 -27.64 25.73
CA SER A 256 3.77 -27.31 26.82
C SER A 256 4.25 -25.87 26.71
N GLN A 257 4.29 -25.16 27.83
CA GLN A 257 4.73 -23.76 27.91
C GLN A 257 3.92 -22.80 27.01
N SER A 258 2.73 -23.18 26.56
CA SER A 258 1.82 -22.27 25.83
C SER A 258 1.25 -21.21 26.79
N TYR A 259 0.99 -20.01 26.28
CA TYR A 259 0.67 -18.84 27.09
C TYR A 259 -0.42 -17.98 26.44
N ALA A 260 -1.67 -18.15 26.86
CA ALA A 260 -2.81 -17.35 26.40
C ALA A 260 -3.22 -16.36 27.49
N TYR A 261 -2.92 -15.07 27.29
CA TYR A 261 -3.13 -14.03 28.30
C TYR A 261 -4.20 -13.01 27.93
N GLY A 262 -4.66 -12.97 26.67
CA GLY A 262 -5.78 -12.12 26.25
C GLY A 262 -7.15 -12.75 26.52
N MET A 263 -8.18 -11.92 26.68
CA MET A 263 -9.57 -12.39 26.71
C MET A 263 -9.93 -13.04 25.36
N ASN A 264 -10.61 -14.19 25.39
CA ASN A 264 -10.95 -15.00 24.21
C ASN A 264 -9.74 -15.43 23.34
N SER A 265 -8.51 -15.31 23.85
CA SER A 265 -7.30 -15.62 23.08
C SER A 265 -7.02 -17.13 23.04
N ILE A 266 -6.42 -17.60 21.95
CA ILE A 266 -6.12 -19.01 21.74
C ILE A 266 -4.64 -19.19 21.36
N ALA A 267 -3.84 -19.82 22.21
CA ALA A 267 -2.46 -20.21 21.95
C ALA A 267 -2.38 -21.71 21.61
N LEU A 268 -1.99 -22.05 20.38
CA LEU A 268 -1.94 -23.43 19.87
C LEU A 268 -0.51 -23.86 19.54
N GLY A 269 0.02 -24.83 20.29
CA GLY A 269 1.35 -25.40 20.14
C GLY A 269 2.32 -25.05 21.28
N ILE A 270 3.40 -25.83 21.40
CA ILE A 270 4.46 -25.60 22.39
C ILE A 270 5.02 -24.18 22.30
N ARG A 271 5.08 -23.44 23.41
CA ARG A 271 5.56 -22.05 23.46
C ARG A 271 4.78 -21.05 22.59
N SER A 272 3.55 -21.38 22.16
CA SER A 272 2.70 -20.38 21.50
C SER A 272 2.23 -19.33 22.49
N ILE A 273 2.18 -18.07 22.07
CA ILE A 273 1.80 -16.93 22.90
C ILE A 273 0.65 -16.20 22.22
N ALA A 274 -0.48 -16.07 22.91
CA ALA A 274 -1.67 -15.35 22.44
C ALA A 274 -2.03 -14.22 23.40
N GLY A 275 -2.00 -12.99 22.90
CA GLY A 275 -2.37 -11.80 23.65
C GLY A 275 -3.83 -11.40 23.44
N ASP A 276 -4.17 -10.19 23.89
CA ASP A 276 -5.46 -9.60 23.55
C ASP A 276 -5.43 -9.13 22.08
N ALA A 277 -6.51 -9.37 21.33
CA ALA A 277 -6.66 -8.79 20.00
C ALA A 277 -7.16 -7.34 20.07
N SER A 278 -7.57 -6.88 21.26
CA SER A 278 -8.32 -5.63 21.38
C SER A 278 -7.45 -4.41 21.01
N LYS A 279 -7.71 -3.91 19.79
CA LYS A 279 -7.34 -2.58 19.27
C LYS A 279 -5.90 -2.35 18.81
N GLU A 280 -5.09 -3.39 18.65
CA GLU A 280 -3.88 -3.25 17.82
C GLU A 280 -4.30 -3.16 16.35
N VAL A 281 -4.01 -2.01 15.75
CA VAL A 281 -4.37 -1.72 14.36
C VAL A 281 -3.60 -2.66 13.45
N GLY A 282 -4.31 -3.57 12.78
CA GLY A 282 -3.79 -4.35 11.66
C GLY A 282 -3.42 -3.47 10.47
N TYR A 283 -3.16 -4.08 9.31
CA TYR A 283 -2.87 -3.33 8.09
C TYR A 283 -4.00 -2.31 7.78
N ARG A 284 -3.65 -1.03 7.62
CA ARG A 284 -4.58 0.01 7.16
C ARG A 284 -4.66 -0.01 5.64
N PRO A 285 -5.84 -0.22 5.03
CA PRO A 285 -6.01 -0.08 3.58
C PRO A 285 -5.70 1.35 3.14
N TYR A 286 -4.95 1.51 2.05
CA TYR A 286 -4.50 2.83 1.57
C TYR A 286 -5.67 3.76 1.18
N ASN A 287 -6.82 3.18 0.83
CA ASN A 287 -8.01 3.88 0.33
C ASN A 287 -9.08 4.14 1.40
N LEU A 288 -8.85 3.77 2.66
CA LEU A 288 -9.78 4.03 3.76
C LEU A 288 -9.16 5.01 4.76
N ASN A 289 -9.96 5.98 5.20
CA ASN A 289 -9.56 6.85 6.30
C ASN A 289 -9.61 6.10 7.65
N GLU A 290 -9.07 6.73 8.70
CA GLU A 290 -8.92 6.09 10.01
C GLU A 290 -10.23 5.70 10.69
N GLU A 291 -11.32 6.43 10.42
CA GLU A 291 -12.64 6.11 10.96
C GLU A 291 -13.30 4.98 10.17
N GLU A 292 -13.13 4.94 8.85
CA GLU A 292 -13.74 3.95 7.96
C GLU A 292 -13.20 2.54 8.19
N TYR A 293 -11.88 2.38 8.34
CA TYR A 293 -11.30 1.04 8.54
C TYR A 293 -11.52 0.53 9.97
N LYS A 294 -11.65 1.41 10.96
CA LYS A 294 -11.84 1.01 12.37
C LYS A 294 -13.22 0.43 12.68
N ASN A 295 -14.19 0.67 11.81
CA ASN A 295 -15.57 0.24 11.98
C ASN A 295 -15.91 -1.04 11.19
N LYS A 296 -14.90 -1.74 10.66
CA LYS A 296 -15.07 -2.91 9.79
C LYS A 296 -14.43 -4.15 10.38
N SER A 297 -15.25 -5.17 10.65
CA SER A 297 -14.84 -6.44 11.28
C SER A 297 -13.87 -7.26 10.44
N GLU A 298 -13.78 -6.99 9.13
CA GLU A 298 -12.79 -7.62 8.24
C GLU A 298 -11.36 -7.17 8.55
N TRP A 299 -11.20 -6.00 9.17
CA TRP A 299 -9.90 -5.35 9.43
C TRP A 299 -9.54 -5.27 10.91
N ILE A 300 -10.54 -5.26 11.79
CA ILE A 300 -10.35 -5.24 13.25
C ILE A 300 -11.10 -6.40 13.88
N ALA A 301 -10.36 -7.21 14.65
CA ALA A 301 -10.94 -8.34 15.35
C ALA A 301 -11.78 -7.90 16.56
N ASP A 302 -12.99 -8.47 16.68
CA ASP A 302 -13.89 -8.29 17.83
C ASP A 302 -13.59 -9.27 18.98
N TYR A 303 -12.85 -10.35 18.69
CA TYR A 303 -12.44 -11.40 19.64
C TYR A 303 -10.91 -11.56 19.67
N GLY A 304 -10.41 -12.23 20.71
CA GLY A 304 -8.98 -12.47 20.94
C GLY A 304 -8.27 -13.21 19.79
N VAL A 305 -6.93 -13.12 19.76
CA VAL A 305 -6.13 -13.68 18.67
C VAL A 305 -6.03 -15.20 18.76
N VAL A 306 -5.96 -15.87 17.61
CA VAL A 306 -5.49 -17.26 17.51
C VAL A 306 -4.01 -17.24 17.11
N SER A 307 -3.13 -17.65 18.00
CA SER A 307 -1.70 -17.69 17.78
C SER A 307 -1.18 -19.12 17.69
N VAL A 308 -0.54 -19.44 16.57
CA VAL A 308 0.17 -20.71 16.34
C VAL A 308 1.67 -20.57 16.56
N GLY A 309 2.13 -19.46 17.14
CA GLY A 309 3.55 -19.14 17.34
C GLY A 309 3.76 -18.28 18.57
N GLY A 310 5.00 -17.91 18.86
CA GLY A 310 5.30 -17.12 20.04
C GLY A 310 6.74 -16.64 20.05
N PHE A 311 6.99 -15.54 20.76
CA PHE A 311 8.32 -14.99 20.91
C PHE A 311 8.92 -15.38 22.27
N GLU A 312 10.03 -16.09 22.25
CA GLU A 312 10.74 -16.49 23.46
C GLU A 312 11.83 -15.47 23.80
N LYS A 313 11.55 -14.64 24.81
CA LYS A 313 12.39 -13.51 25.23
C LYS A 313 13.79 -13.93 25.67
N LEU A 314 13.93 -15.07 26.36
CA LEU A 314 15.20 -15.56 26.89
C LEU A 314 16.24 -15.86 25.80
N VAL A 315 15.78 -16.29 24.62
CA VAL A 315 16.65 -16.64 23.49
C VAL A 315 16.46 -15.71 22.28
N ASN A 316 15.70 -14.61 22.47
CA ASN A 316 15.39 -13.63 21.43
C ASN A 316 14.91 -14.26 20.11
N LYS A 317 14.06 -15.29 20.18
CA LYS A 317 13.66 -16.09 19.03
C LYS A 317 12.15 -16.08 18.83
N LEU A 318 11.73 -15.77 17.61
CA LEU A 318 10.36 -15.97 17.16
C LEU A 318 10.17 -17.43 16.71
N HIS A 319 9.21 -18.12 17.31
CA HIS A 319 8.77 -19.44 16.89
C HIS A 319 7.54 -19.28 15.99
N THR A 320 7.67 -19.67 14.73
CA THR A 320 6.58 -19.67 13.75
C THR A 320 6.24 -21.10 13.34
N ARG A 321 5.02 -21.30 12.84
CA ARG A 321 4.55 -22.59 12.31
C ARG A 321 3.91 -22.38 10.94
N GLN A 322 4.04 -23.40 10.10
CA GLN A 322 3.26 -23.46 8.86
C GLN A 322 1.85 -23.94 9.19
N ILE A 323 0.85 -23.27 8.62
CA ILE A 323 -0.54 -23.74 8.60
C ILE A 323 -0.76 -24.32 7.19
N VAL A 324 -0.92 -25.64 7.10
CA VAL A 324 -1.01 -26.38 5.84
C VAL A 324 -2.45 -26.86 5.58
N ASN A 325 -2.74 -27.22 4.33
CA ASN A 325 -4.07 -27.69 3.89
C ASN A 325 -5.19 -26.64 4.03
N VAL A 326 -4.84 -25.36 3.91
CA VAL A 326 -5.82 -24.25 3.86
C VAL A 326 -6.38 -24.16 2.44
N ALA A 327 -7.68 -24.45 2.29
CA ALA A 327 -8.40 -24.26 1.03
C ALA A 327 -8.42 -22.78 0.63
N ALA A 328 -8.74 -22.48 -0.63
CA ALA A 328 -8.82 -21.09 -1.08
C ALA A 328 -9.92 -20.35 -0.30
N GLY A 329 -9.59 -19.19 0.26
CA GLY A 329 -10.55 -18.34 0.96
C GLY A 329 -11.57 -17.75 -0.01
N TYR A 330 -12.83 -17.66 0.41
CA TYR A 330 -13.94 -17.14 -0.38
C TYR A 330 -14.46 -15.80 0.17
N ASN A 331 -14.61 -15.68 1.49
CA ASN A 331 -15.03 -14.44 2.15
C ASN A 331 -13.83 -13.55 2.49
N ASP A 332 -14.08 -12.26 2.74
CA ASP A 332 -13.04 -11.28 3.10
C ASP A 332 -12.26 -11.64 4.38
N THR A 333 -12.85 -12.45 5.26
CA THR A 333 -12.25 -12.90 6.53
C THR A 333 -11.63 -14.30 6.47
N ASP A 334 -11.67 -14.96 5.31
CA ASP A 334 -11.04 -16.27 5.14
C ASP A 334 -9.53 -16.13 4.99
N ALA A 335 -8.78 -17.12 5.46
CA ALA A 335 -7.34 -17.17 5.24
C ALA A 335 -7.02 -17.37 3.74
N VAL A 336 -6.25 -16.45 3.16
CA VAL A 336 -5.74 -16.58 1.79
C VAL A 336 -4.62 -17.62 1.74
N ASN A 337 -4.73 -18.61 0.87
CA ASN A 337 -3.67 -19.62 0.70
C ASN A 337 -2.61 -19.17 -0.32
N VAL A 338 -1.48 -19.89 -0.36
CA VAL A 338 -0.34 -19.55 -1.25
C VAL A 338 -0.70 -19.68 -2.74
N ALA A 339 -1.68 -20.52 -3.11
CA ALA A 339 -2.10 -20.65 -4.50
C ALA A 339 -2.83 -19.40 -5.01
N GLN A 340 -3.74 -18.84 -4.20
CA GLN A 340 -4.40 -17.56 -4.50
C GLN A 340 -3.40 -16.41 -4.63
N LEU A 341 -2.39 -16.36 -3.74
CA LEU A 341 -1.35 -15.34 -3.82
C LEU A 341 -0.46 -15.48 -5.07
N LYS A 342 -0.13 -16.73 -5.46
CA LYS A 342 0.60 -16.99 -6.71
C LYS A 342 -0.21 -16.57 -7.94
N GLU A 343 -1.51 -16.83 -7.93
CA GLU A 343 -2.40 -16.40 -9.01
C GLU A 343 -2.51 -14.88 -9.11
N LEU A 344 -2.65 -14.20 -7.96
CA LEU A 344 -2.61 -12.73 -7.91
C LEU A 344 -1.27 -12.19 -8.44
N LYS A 345 -0.14 -12.81 -8.08
CA LYS A 345 1.17 -12.46 -8.62
C LYS A 345 1.18 -12.61 -10.14
N THR A 346 0.67 -13.71 -10.68
CA THR A 346 0.54 -13.92 -12.14
C THR A 346 -0.32 -12.82 -12.77
N TYR A 347 -1.46 -12.48 -12.18
CA TYR A 347 -2.32 -11.40 -12.67
C TYR A 347 -1.61 -10.04 -12.67
N VAL A 348 -0.91 -9.67 -11.59
CA VAL A 348 -0.15 -8.42 -11.50
C VAL A 348 1.00 -8.40 -12.50
N ASP A 349 1.76 -9.49 -12.60
CA ASP A 349 2.81 -9.67 -13.59
C ASP A 349 2.23 -9.63 -15.02
N ASN A 350 0.99 -10.02 -15.23
CA ASN A 350 0.29 -9.91 -16.50
C ASN A 350 -0.52 -8.63 -16.62
N SER A 351 -0.50 -7.69 -15.67
CA SER A 351 -1.27 -6.44 -15.78
C SER A 351 -0.38 -5.26 -16.13
N THR A 352 0.94 -5.33 -15.90
CA THR A 352 1.86 -4.28 -16.37
C THR A 352 2.29 -4.60 -17.80
N PRO A 353 1.94 -3.78 -18.81
CA PRO A 353 2.29 -4.03 -20.21
C PRO A 353 3.79 -3.96 -20.47
N PHE A 354 4.52 -3.33 -19.54
CA PHE A 354 5.97 -3.17 -19.59
C PHE A 354 6.66 -3.88 -18.43
N GLU A 355 7.91 -4.25 -18.66
CA GLU A 355 8.85 -4.73 -17.65
C GLU A 355 10.22 -4.06 -17.79
N TYR A 356 10.98 -4.10 -16.71
CA TYR A 356 12.40 -3.79 -16.78
C TYR A 356 13.12 -4.99 -17.39
N ALA A 357 14.18 -4.73 -18.15
CA ALA A 357 15.04 -5.78 -18.68
C ALA A 357 16.47 -5.27 -18.80
N THR A 358 17.42 -6.19 -18.92
CA THR A 358 18.77 -5.86 -19.38
C THR A 358 18.77 -5.64 -20.89
N LYS A 359 19.85 -5.06 -21.45
CA LYS A 359 20.01 -4.90 -22.90
C LYS A 359 20.04 -6.23 -23.69
N ASP A 360 20.35 -7.34 -23.04
CA ASP A 360 20.26 -8.70 -23.57
C ASP A 360 18.89 -9.36 -23.29
N ASN A 361 17.84 -8.56 -23.10
CA ASN A 361 16.43 -8.96 -22.93
C ASN A 361 16.13 -9.89 -21.75
N LYS A 362 16.96 -9.89 -20.70
CA LYS A 362 16.64 -10.66 -19.48
C LYS A 362 15.70 -9.86 -18.60
N SER A 363 14.52 -10.42 -18.30
CA SER A 363 13.49 -9.74 -17.52
C SER A 363 13.94 -9.44 -16.08
N LEU A 364 13.68 -8.22 -15.65
CA LEU A 364 13.97 -7.68 -14.34
C LEU A 364 12.68 -7.18 -13.66
N TYR A 365 12.69 -7.14 -12.33
CA TYR A 365 11.73 -6.36 -11.55
C TYR A 365 12.49 -5.38 -10.63
N LYS A 366 11.87 -4.25 -10.33
CA LYS A 366 12.43 -3.23 -9.44
C LYS A 366 11.85 -3.40 -8.02
N TYR A 367 12.70 -3.37 -7.01
CA TYR A 367 12.31 -3.35 -5.60
C TYR A 367 13.16 -2.31 -4.86
N GLY A 368 12.52 -1.26 -4.35
CA GLY A 368 13.23 -0.05 -3.92
C GLY A 368 14.02 0.56 -5.08
N ASP A 369 15.30 0.86 -4.85
CA ASP A 369 16.20 1.43 -5.87
C ASP A 369 17.04 0.37 -6.63
N LYS A 370 16.72 -0.91 -6.44
CA LYS A 370 17.48 -2.04 -7.01
C LYS A 370 16.67 -2.83 -8.02
N TYR A 371 17.36 -3.48 -8.95
CA TYR A 371 16.78 -4.38 -9.94
C TYR A 371 17.17 -5.84 -9.66
N TYR A 372 16.27 -6.78 -9.95
CA TYR A 372 16.44 -8.21 -9.69
C TYR A 372 15.97 -9.01 -10.90
N TYR A 373 16.66 -10.10 -11.23
CA TYR A 373 16.24 -11.02 -12.30
C TYR A 373 14.95 -11.75 -11.92
N LYS A 374 13.94 -11.72 -12.78
CA LYS A 374 12.65 -12.41 -12.53
C LYS A 374 12.79 -13.93 -12.37
N GLU A 375 13.67 -14.57 -13.13
CA GLU A 375 13.82 -16.03 -13.08
C GLU A 375 14.51 -16.53 -11.81
N THR A 376 15.45 -15.76 -11.26
CA THR A 376 16.33 -16.23 -10.18
C THR A 376 16.20 -15.47 -8.88
N ASN A 377 15.49 -14.33 -8.87
CA ASN A 377 15.43 -13.36 -7.78
C ASN A 377 16.81 -12.86 -7.31
N LYS A 378 17.87 -13.03 -8.12
CA LYS A 378 19.21 -12.49 -7.83
C LYS A 378 19.27 -11.01 -8.20
N GLU A 379 19.93 -10.22 -7.36
CA GLU A 379 20.15 -8.78 -7.60
C GLU A 379 20.97 -8.57 -8.89
N TYR A 380 20.50 -7.69 -9.76
CA TYR A 380 21.25 -7.19 -10.91
C TYR A 380 22.32 -6.21 -10.41
N LYS A 381 23.59 -6.56 -10.63
CA LYS A 381 24.76 -5.78 -10.19
C LYS A 381 25.35 -4.90 -11.29
N GLY A 382 24.73 -4.85 -12.47
CA GLY A 382 25.17 -3.97 -13.56
C GLY A 382 24.76 -2.51 -13.33
N LYS A 383 25.14 -1.63 -14.26
CA LYS A 383 24.84 -0.20 -14.15
C LYS A 383 23.34 0.05 -14.36
N VAL A 384 22.77 0.98 -13.62
CA VAL A 384 21.32 1.30 -13.70
C VAL A 384 20.93 1.77 -15.11
N ASP A 385 21.82 2.49 -15.77
CA ASP A 385 21.76 2.98 -17.14
C ASP A 385 21.81 1.88 -18.21
N GLU A 386 22.03 0.62 -17.82
CA GLU A 386 21.89 -0.56 -18.68
C GLU A 386 20.53 -1.26 -18.55
N VAL A 387 19.67 -0.79 -17.64
CA VAL A 387 18.29 -1.29 -17.51
C VAL A 387 17.40 -0.55 -18.49
N ILE A 388 16.69 -1.32 -19.32
CA ILE A 388 15.71 -0.83 -20.29
C ILE A 388 14.29 -1.14 -19.81
N ILE A 389 13.30 -0.45 -20.38
CA ILE A 389 11.87 -0.78 -20.24
C ILE A 389 11.42 -1.39 -21.56
N GLN A 390 10.90 -2.61 -21.55
CA GLN A 390 10.42 -3.34 -22.72
C GLN A 390 8.97 -3.80 -22.55
N ALA A 391 8.26 -4.03 -23.65
CA ALA A 391 6.92 -4.60 -23.62
C ALA A 391 6.97 -6.09 -23.25
N LYS A 392 6.02 -6.58 -22.44
CA LYS A 392 5.88 -8.01 -22.17
C LYS A 392 5.22 -8.70 -23.37
N GLU A 393 5.75 -9.83 -23.81
CA GLU A 393 5.23 -10.58 -24.96
C GLU A 393 3.71 -10.88 -24.97
N PRO A 394 3.01 -11.11 -23.83
CA PRO A 394 1.55 -11.29 -23.80
C PRO A 394 0.75 -10.02 -24.08
N HIS A 395 1.36 -8.85 -23.84
CA HIS A 395 0.82 -7.51 -24.17
C HIS A 395 1.47 -6.97 -25.44
N LYS A 396 1.66 -7.83 -26.44
CA LYS A 396 1.92 -7.33 -27.79
C LYS A 396 0.86 -6.28 -28.10
N LEU A 397 1.31 -5.11 -28.57
CA LEU A 397 0.53 -3.89 -28.81
C LEU A 397 -0.68 -4.08 -29.77
N SER A 398 -0.96 -5.29 -30.24
CA SER A 398 -2.17 -5.64 -30.99
C SER A 398 -3.45 -5.25 -30.26
N ASN A 399 -3.48 -5.23 -28.92
CA ASN A 399 -4.67 -4.86 -28.15
C ASN A 399 -4.85 -3.34 -27.93
N ILE A 400 -3.81 -2.52 -28.19
CA ILE A 400 -3.94 -1.04 -28.16
C ILE A 400 -4.55 -0.54 -29.48
N ALA A 401 -4.38 -1.28 -30.57
CA ALA A 401 -4.98 -0.94 -31.86
C ALA A 401 -6.53 -0.94 -31.82
N SER A 402 -7.15 -1.76 -30.96
CA SER A 402 -8.61 -1.79 -30.82
C SER A 402 -9.18 -0.65 -29.98
N SER A 403 -8.42 -0.08 -29.02
CA SER A 403 -8.90 1.04 -28.19
C SER A 403 -8.68 2.42 -28.83
N LEU A 404 -7.96 2.48 -29.95
CA LEU A 404 -7.90 3.65 -30.83
C LEU A 404 -8.98 3.60 -31.93
N GLY A 405 -9.79 2.54 -31.94
CA GLY A 405 -10.89 2.31 -32.87
C GLY A 405 -12.23 2.90 -32.44
N ASP A 406 -12.25 3.90 -31.54
CA ASP A 406 -13.47 4.64 -31.23
C ASP A 406 -13.79 5.66 -32.35
N GLY A 407 -14.51 5.15 -33.35
CA GLY A 407 -15.75 5.78 -33.80
C GLY A 407 -15.73 7.05 -34.65
N ASN A 408 -14.58 7.61 -35.04
CA ASN A 408 -14.58 8.84 -35.87
C ASN A 408 -13.75 8.80 -37.15
N THR A 409 -13.48 7.63 -37.72
CA THR A 409 -12.90 7.52 -39.06
C THR A 409 -13.86 6.80 -39.99
N THR A 410 -14.89 7.54 -40.42
CA THR A 410 -15.66 7.22 -41.62
C THR A 410 -14.76 7.39 -42.85
N SER A 411 -13.93 6.38 -43.14
CA SER A 411 -13.45 6.16 -44.51
C SER A 411 -13.36 4.68 -44.77
N THR A 412 -14.37 4.18 -45.46
CA THR A 412 -14.40 2.88 -46.13
C THR A 412 -13.10 2.64 -46.91
N GLY A 413 -12.40 1.56 -46.58
CA GLY A 413 -11.33 1.02 -47.42
C GLY A 413 -9.95 1.05 -46.78
N THR A 414 -9.74 0.21 -45.77
CA THR A 414 -8.48 -0.55 -45.57
C THR A 414 -8.74 -1.53 -44.45
N THR A 415 -9.06 -2.77 -44.80
CA THR A 415 -8.86 -3.91 -43.91
C THR A 415 -7.37 -3.93 -43.56
N PRO A 416 -6.96 -3.81 -42.28
CA PRO A 416 -5.56 -3.90 -41.94
C PRO A 416 -5.09 -5.32 -42.25
N ALA A 417 -4.17 -5.45 -43.21
CA ALA A 417 -3.55 -6.73 -43.52
C ALA A 417 -2.78 -7.24 -42.30
N SER A 418 -3.13 -8.45 -41.85
CA SER A 418 -2.27 -9.28 -41.00
C SER A 418 -0.95 -9.52 -41.73
N ALA A 419 0.07 -8.78 -41.35
CA ALA A 419 1.45 -9.06 -41.73
C ALA A 419 2.17 -9.64 -40.51
N THR A 420 2.22 -10.96 -40.44
CA THR A 420 3.19 -11.71 -39.63
C THR A 420 4.59 -11.45 -40.22
N SER A 421 5.48 -10.83 -39.43
CA SER A 421 6.92 -10.83 -39.69
C SER A 421 7.48 -12.17 -39.22
N GLU A 422 8.27 -12.85 -40.07
CA GLU A 422 8.95 -14.12 -39.76
C GLU A 422 10.02 -13.99 -38.66
N ASN A 423 10.37 -12.78 -38.25
CA ASN A 423 11.22 -12.52 -37.09
C ASN A 423 10.48 -11.61 -36.12
N GLY A 424 9.80 -12.22 -35.15
CA GLY A 424 9.49 -11.82 -33.76
C GLY A 424 9.34 -10.37 -33.27
N ASP A 425 9.71 -9.34 -34.01
CA ASP A 425 9.85 -7.97 -33.50
C ASP A 425 8.58 -7.13 -33.72
N SER A 426 7.84 -6.97 -32.61
CA SER A 426 7.27 -5.72 -32.13
C SER A 426 6.66 -4.77 -33.17
N VAL A 427 5.49 -5.15 -33.67
CA VAL A 427 4.67 -4.34 -34.58
C VAL A 427 3.75 -3.44 -33.76
N VAL A 428 4.18 -2.21 -33.46
CA VAL A 428 3.36 -0.96 -33.50
C VAL A 428 4.28 0.27 -33.40
N VAL A 429 5.44 0.20 -32.75
CA VAL A 429 6.37 1.37 -32.70
C VAL A 429 7.20 1.53 -34.00
N ILE A 430 7.42 0.46 -34.76
CA ILE A 430 8.29 0.49 -35.95
C ILE A 430 7.61 1.14 -37.16
N LYS A 431 6.27 1.03 -37.29
CA LYS A 431 5.55 1.69 -38.40
C LYS A 431 5.66 3.20 -38.28
N ASP A 432 5.38 3.77 -37.11
CA ASP A 432 5.55 5.22 -36.89
C ASP A 432 7.00 5.67 -37.01
N LEU A 433 7.97 4.85 -36.59
CA LEU A 433 9.39 5.17 -36.78
C LEU A 433 9.83 5.11 -38.25
N LYS A 434 9.26 4.20 -39.06
CA LYS A 434 9.44 4.16 -40.52
C LYS A 434 8.74 5.35 -41.18
N THR A 435 7.51 5.66 -40.81
CA THR A 435 6.77 6.83 -41.31
C THR A 435 7.50 8.14 -40.97
N ILE A 436 8.10 8.26 -39.77
CA ILE A 436 8.93 9.41 -39.39
C ILE A 436 10.23 9.47 -40.21
N LYS A 437 10.86 8.32 -40.51
CA LYS A 437 12.03 8.25 -41.39
C LYS A 437 11.70 8.57 -42.85
N GLU A 438 10.55 8.09 -43.35
CA GLU A 438 10.02 8.38 -44.68
C GLU A 438 9.67 9.86 -44.80
N ASN A 439 8.98 10.44 -43.81
CA ASN A 439 8.70 11.89 -43.74
C ASN A 439 9.98 12.74 -43.70
N LYS A 440 11.08 12.22 -43.14
CA LYS A 440 12.39 12.89 -43.16
C LYS A 440 13.02 12.88 -44.57
N ALA A 441 12.83 11.80 -45.33
CA ALA A 441 13.24 11.73 -46.73
C ALA A 441 12.35 12.63 -47.62
N ASP A 442 11.04 12.66 -47.37
CA ASP A 442 10.09 13.54 -48.06
C ASP A 442 10.39 15.01 -47.78
N LYS A 443 10.74 15.36 -46.53
CA LYS A 443 11.21 16.71 -46.21
C LYS A 443 12.46 17.09 -47.00
N ALA A 444 13.44 16.19 -47.11
CA ALA A 444 14.65 16.46 -47.89
C ALA A 444 14.35 16.64 -49.39
N TYR A 445 13.44 15.83 -49.95
CA TYR A 445 12.98 15.97 -51.33
C TYR A 445 12.21 17.27 -51.58
N VAL A 446 11.35 17.66 -50.63
CA VAL A 446 10.60 18.93 -50.68
C VAL A 446 11.55 20.12 -50.56
N ASP A 447 12.51 20.09 -49.63
CA ASP A 447 13.52 21.13 -49.47
C ASP A 447 14.37 21.30 -50.76
N GLU A 448 14.75 20.19 -51.42
CA GLU A 448 15.46 20.22 -52.71
C GLU A 448 14.59 20.84 -53.82
N LYS A 449 13.30 20.49 -53.90
CA LYS A 449 12.39 21.10 -54.87
C LYS A 449 12.17 22.58 -54.63
N VAL A 450 12.05 23.01 -53.36
CA VAL A 450 11.90 24.43 -52.99
C VAL A 450 13.17 25.20 -53.36
N ALA A 451 14.36 24.63 -53.14
CA ALA A 451 15.62 25.25 -53.56
C ALA A 451 15.70 25.45 -55.09
N LYS A 452 15.37 24.41 -55.87
CA LYS A 452 15.32 24.50 -57.34
C LYS A 452 14.26 25.49 -57.84
N LEU A 453 13.13 25.61 -57.14
CA LEU A 453 12.09 26.58 -57.47
C LEU A 453 12.56 28.03 -57.22
N ASN A 454 13.28 28.27 -56.13
CA ASN A 454 13.86 29.57 -55.83
C ASN A 454 14.88 29.99 -56.89
N GLU A 455 15.74 29.07 -57.35
CA GLU A 455 16.71 29.34 -58.43
C GLU A 455 16.02 29.73 -59.75
N LYS A 456 14.96 28.99 -60.13
CA LYS A 456 14.14 29.34 -61.31
C LYS A 456 13.45 30.70 -61.17
N THR A 457 12.98 31.02 -59.98
CA THR A 457 12.32 32.30 -59.69
C THR A 457 13.31 33.45 -59.79
N ASP A 458 14.50 33.30 -59.21
CA ASP A 458 15.59 34.27 -59.32
C ASP A 458 15.99 34.50 -60.78
N LEU A 459 16.15 33.42 -61.56
CA LEU A 459 16.46 33.51 -62.98
C LEU A 459 15.36 34.25 -63.76
N ALA A 460 14.08 33.99 -63.48
CA ALA A 460 12.96 34.65 -64.12
C ALA A 460 12.93 36.15 -63.80
N LEU A 461 13.04 36.53 -62.51
CA LEU A 461 13.06 37.94 -62.09
C LEU A 461 14.25 38.70 -62.69
N SER A 462 15.43 38.07 -62.70
CA SER A 462 16.63 38.61 -63.34
C SER A 462 16.46 38.78 -64.85
N GLY A 463 15.87 37.81 -65.55
CA GLY A 463 15.57 37.90 -66.98
C GLY A 463 14.64 39.07 -67.30
N VAL A 464 13.59 39.28 -66.49
CA VAL A 464 12.68 40.42 -66.67
C VAL A 464 13.41 41.76 -66.47
N SER A 465 14.25 41.90 -65.44
CA SER A 465 15.02 43.14 -65.26
C SER A 465 15.96 43.44 -66.43
N SER A 466 16.54 42.40 -67.05
CA SER A 466 17.37 42.53 -68.25
C SER A 466 16.55 42.98 -69.46
N ALA A 467 15.35 42.42 -69.64
CA ALA A 467 14.44 42.84 -70.71
C ALA A 467 13.98 44.30 -70.53
N VAL A 468 13.64 44.71 -69.31
CA VAL A 468 13.29 46.11 -68.97
C VAL A 468 14.43 47.05 -69.33
N ALA A 469 15.66 46.68 -68.99
CA ALA A 469 16.84 47.47 -69.34
C ALA A 469 17.07 47.53 -70.87
N MET A 470 17.00 46.41 -71.58
CA MET A 470 17.16 46.35 -73.04
C MET A 470 16.12 47.18 -73.79
N ALA A 471 14.87 47.20 -73.30
CA ALA A 471 13.78 48.00 -73.84
C ALA A 471 14.07 49.51 -73.75
N ASN A 472 14.67 49.94 -72.63
CA ASN A 472 15.04 51.34 -72.41
C ASN A 472 16.36 51.75 -73.08
N LEU A 473 17.01 50.87 -73.85
CA LEU A 473 18.30 51.14 -74.45
C LEU A 473 18.16 52.02 -75.72
N PRO A 474 18.69 53.25 -75.74
CA PRO A 474 18.51 54.19 -76.86
C PRO A 474 19.00 53.63 -78.19
N GLN A 475 18.22 53.85 -79.25
CA GLN A 475 18.54 53.46 -80.61
C GLN A 475 19.20 54.61 -81.39
N VAL A 476 20.06 54.27 -82.35
CA VAL A 476 20.64 55.24 -83.29
C VAL A 476 19.54 56.06 -83.98
N SER A 477 19.73 57.38 -84.02
CA SER A 477 18.85 58.33 -84.72
C SER A 477 19.68 59.50 -85.29
N GLY A 478 19.18 60.14 -86.34
CA GLY A 478 19.85 61.24 -87.04
C GLY A 478 20.99 60.78 -87.96
N ASP A 479 21.88 61.70 -88.34
CA ASP A 479 22.88 61.50 -89.40
C ASP A 479 24.08 60.60 -89.02
N ARG A 480 24.03 59.93 -87.87
CA ARG A 480 25.08 59.01 -87.40
C ARG A 480 24.72 57.57 -87.75
N LYS A 481 25.68 56.80 -88.26
CA LYS A 481 25.43 55.42 -88.74
C LYS A 481 25.43 54.36 -87.63
N PHE A 482 26.02 54.65 -86.47
CA PHE A 482 26.14 53.72 -85.34
C PHE A 482 25.97 54.44 -84.00
N ASN A 483 25.45 53.74 -82.99
CA ASN A 483 25.31 54.21 -81.62
C ASN A 483 25.70 53.10 -80.63
N LEU A 484 26.50 53.45 -79.62
CA LEU A 484 26.78 52.61 -78.45
C LEU A 484 26.05 53.23 -77.26
N ALA A 485 25.22 52.43 -76.60
CA ALA A 485 24.43 52.88 -75.47
C ALA A 485 24.47 51.90 -74.30
N ALA A 486 24.24 52.41 -73.10
CA ALA A 486 24.05 51.62 -71.91
C ALA A 486 22.74 52.00 -71.22
N SER A 487 22.13 51.04 -70.53
CA SER A 487 20.90 51.26 -69.76
C SER A 487 20.88 50.39 -68.52
N TYR A 488 19.93 50.70 -67.63
CA TYR A 488 19.72 50.02 -66.37
C TYR A 488 18.26 49.57 -66.25
N GLY A 489 18.03 48.44 -65.59
CA GLY A 489 16.69 47.92 -65.33
C GLY A 489 16.59 47.27 -63.96
N TYR A 490 15.41 47.38 -63.36
CA TYR A 490 15.08 46.82 -62.06
C TYR A 490 13.71 46.15 -62.11
N TYR A 491 13.61 44.93 -61.56
CA TYR A 491 12.33 44.25 -61.39
C TYR A 491 12.43 43.22 -60.26
N GLY A 492 11.46 43.22 -59.34
CA GLY A 492 11.33 42.19 -58.29
C GLY A 492 12.57 41.95 -57.45
N GLY A 493 13.38 42.98 -57.17
CA GLY A 493 14.62 42.86 -56.40
C GLY A 493 15.88 42.51 -57.21
N SER A 494 15.77 42.24 -58.52
CA SER A 494 16.91 42.04 -59.41
C SER A 494 17.25 43.29 -60.22
N HIS A 495 18.54 43.53 -60.41
CA HIS A 495 19.08 44.68 -61.13
C HIS A 495 19.82 44.21 -62.37
N SER A 496 19.73 44.95 -63.48
CA SER A 496 20.43 44.64 -64.73
C SER A 496 21.11 45.85 -65.32
N VAL A 497 22.30 45.64 -65.85
CA VAL A 497 23.03 46.61 -66.66
C VAL A 497 23.15 46.05 -68.07
N VAL A 498 22.82 46.87 -69.07
CA VAL A 498 22.79 46.46 -70.47
C VAL A 498 23.65 47.41 -71.28
N VAL A 499 24.41 46.85 -72.20
CA VAL A 499 25.15 47.58 -73.22
C VAL A 499 24.64 47.12 -74.59
N GLY A 500 24.45 48.05 -75.51
CA GLY A 500 23.97 47.72 -76.84
C GLY A 500 24.55 48.62 -77.92
N LEU A 501 24.67 48.02 -79.10
CA LEU A 501 25.09 48.64 -80.34
C LEU A 501 23.89 48.69 -81.27
N SER A 502 23.64 49.84 -81.89
CA SER A 502 22.65 49.95 -82.97
C SER A 502 23.23 50.68 -84.16
N GLY A 503 22.76 50.35 -85.36
CA GLY A 503 23.22 50.97 -86.59
C GLY A 503 22.11 51.06 -87.63
N THR A 504 22.26 51.98 -88.58
CA THR A 504 21.30 52.21 -89.66
C THR A 504 22.03 52.38 -90.99
N ASN A 505 21.31 52.19 -92.11
CA ASN A 505 21.87 52.40 -93.44
C ASN A 505 21.83 53.88 -93.87
N ASP A 506 22.47 54.21 -94.99
CA ASP A 506 22.63 55.60 -95.45
C ASP A 506 21.31 56.31 -95.74
N LYS A 507 20.28 55.55 -96.11
CA LYS A 507 18.92 56.05 -96.33
C LYS A 507 18.09 56.14 -95.04
N GLN A 508 18.66 55.75 -93.90
CA GLN A 508 18.00 55.64 -92.59
C GLN A 508 16.65 54.90 -92.66
N ASN A 509 16.53 53.94 -93.58
CA ASN A 509 15.30 53.16 -93.77
C ASN A 509 15.45 51.71 -93.31
N PHE A 510 16.62 51.33 -92.82
CA PHE A 510 16.88 50.05 -92.16
C PHE A 510 17.70 50.27 -90.90
N THR A 511 17.29 49.70 -89.78
CA THR A 511 18.02 49.80 -88.51
C THR A 511 18.16 48.42 -87.89
N TYR A 512 19.33 48.15 -87.31
CA TYR A 512 19.59 46.95 -86.52
C TYR A 512 20.10 47.32 -85.14
N LYS A 513 19.86 46.44 -84.17
CA LYS A 513 20.24 46.60 -82.76
C LYS A 513 20.72 45.25 -82.22
N LEU A 514 21.84 45.29 -81.50
CA LEU A 514 22.42 44.21 -80.74
C LEU A 514 22.54 44.68 -79.28
N SER A 515 22.10 43.90 -78.32
CA SER A 515 22.20 44.23 -76.90
C SER A 515 22.61 43.03 -76.07
N GLY A 516 23.49 43.25 -75.09
CA GLY A 516 23.89 42.28 -74.09
C GLY A 516 23.64 42.83 -72.69
N ALA A 517 23.12 41.98 -71.80
CA ALA A 517 22.81 42.31 -70.42
C ALA A 517 23.61 41.42 -69.46
N VAL A 518 24.00 42.00 -68.33
CA VAL A 518 24.41 41.27 -67.12
C VAL A 518 23.55 41.74 -65.96
N ASN A 519 23.07 40.80 -65.16
CA ASN A 519 22.23 41.11 -63.99
C ASN A 519 22.91 40.80 -62.66
N SER A 520 22.29 41.24 -61.56
CA SER A 520 22.81 41.14 -60.20
C SER A 520 23.00 39.69 -59.71
N LYS A 521 22.45 38.71 -60.43
CA LYS A 521 22.65 37.27 -60.18
C LYS A 521 23.72 36.65 -61.09
N GLY A 522 24.38 37.46 -61.93
CA GLY A 522 25.45 37.04 -62.84
C GLY A 522 24.96 36.43 -64.16
N ASN A 523 23.66 36.37 -64.41
CA ASN A 523 23.12 35.79 -65.63
C ASN A 523 23.27 36.77 -66.81
N LEU A 524 23.52 36.21 -67.99
CA LEU A 524 23.67 36.95 -69.23
C LEU A 524 22.42 36.82 -70.09
N ALA A 525 22.02 37.90 -70.75
CA ALA A 525 20.97 37.88 -71.76
C ALA A 525 21.41 38.64 -73.00
N PHE A 526 20.95 38.19 -74.18
CA PHE A 526 21.30 38.78 -75.47
C PHE A 526 20.05 39.02 -76.29
N GLY A 527 20.02 40.13 -77.03
CA GLY A 527 18.94 40.49 -77.92
C GLY A 527 19.48 41.03 -79.24
N ILE A 528 18.87 40.63 -80.35
CA ILE A 528 19.13 41.17 -81.67
C ILE A 528 17.80 41.52 -82.32
N GLY A 529 17.76 42.65 -83.03
CA GLY A 529 16.57 43.10 -83.75
C GLY A 529 16.96 43.88 -85.00
N ALA A 530 16.13 43.79 -86.03
CA ALA A 530 16.23 44.58 -87.23
C ALA A 530 14.85 45.09 -87.63
N GLY A 531 14.79 46.30 -88.19
CA GLY A 531 13.56 46.95 -88.60
C GLY A 531 13.75 47.72 -89.89
N VAL A 532 12.73 47.68 -90.75
CA VAL A 532 12.65 48.48 -91.98
C VAL A 532 11.64 49.60 -91.72
N MET A 533 12.05 50.85 -91.95
CA MET A 533 11.16 52.01 -91.87
C MET A 533 10.57 52.29 -93.26
N MET A 534 9.23 52.35 -93.33
CA MET A 534 8.47 52.62 -94.55
C MET A 534 7.82 54.00 -94.45
N GLY A 535 8.04 54.87 -95.44
CA GLY A 535 7.53 56.24 -95.51
C GLY A 535 8.59 57.27 -95.92
N SER A 536 8.20 58.37 -96.57
CA SER A 536 9.11 59.45 -97.03
C SER A 536 9.11 60.63 -96.06
N VAL A 537 10.29 61.09 -95.63
CA VAL A 537 10.46 62.37 -94.92
C VAL A 537 10.80 63.45 -95.95
N ASN A 538 9.83 64.29 -96.29
CA ASN A 538 10.02 65.47 -97.15
C ASN A 538 11.01 66.46 -96.48
N LYS A 539 12.31 66.36 -96.80
CA LYS A 539 13.28 67.44 -96.50
C LYS A 539 13.05 68.57 -97.51
N GLY A 540 12.27 69.57 -97.11
CA GLY A 540 11.89 70.72 -97.93
C GLY A 540 13.07 71.56 -98.44
N THR A 541 13.26 71.53 -99.76
CA THR A 541 13.51 72.66 -100.67
C THR A 541 13.74 74.03 -100.00
N ASN A 542 15.01 74.43 -99.86
CA ASN A 542 15.38 75.85 -99.65
C ASN A 542 16.90 76.12 -99.86
N PHE A 543 17.73 75.09 -100.03
CA PHE A 543 19.17 75.26 -100.22
C PHE A 543 19.54 75.65 -101.67
N GLU A 544 19.01 74.96 -102.68
CA GLU A 544 19.27 75.26 -104.09
C GLU A 544 18.69 76.62 -104.53
N GLU A 545 17.53 77.02 -104.01
CA GLU A 545 16.95 78.34 -104.26
C GLU A 545 17.80 79.48 -103.69
N ARG A 546 18.34 79.31 -102.47
CA ARG A 546 19.25 80.27 -101.84
C ARG A 546 20.60 80.34 -102.56
N LEU A 547 21.13 79.21 -103.05
CA LEU A 547 22.38 79.15 -103.79
C LEU A 547 22.27 79.88 -105.14
N ASN A 548 21.19 79.63 -105.89
CA ASN A 548 20.93 80.30 -107.16
C ASN A 548 20.71 81.81 -107.00
N LYS A 549 20.08 82.26 -105.89
CA LYS A 549 19.93 83.69 -105.58
C LYS A 549 21.27 84.37 -105.29
N LEU A 550 22.14 83.71 -104.51
CA LEU A 550 23.49 84.22 -104.23
C LEU A 550 24.37 84.29 -105.47
N GLU A 551 24.33 83.30 -106.36
CA GLU A 551 25.07 83.36 -107.63
C GLU A 551 24.62 84.53 -108.52
N LYS A 552 23.31 84.82 -108.56
CA LYS A 552 22.76 85.95 -109.31
C LYS A 552 23.21 87.30 -108.73
N GLU A 553 23.10 87.48 -107.41
CA GLU A 553 23.56 88.70 -106.73
C GLU A 553 25.08 88.94 -106.94
N ASN A 554 25.90 87.89 -106.92
CA ASN A 554 27.34 87.99 -107.16
C ASN A 554 27.69 88.38 -108.61
N LYS A 555 26.87 87.97 -109.58
CA LYS A 555 27.03 88.32 -111.00
C LYS A 555 26.67 89.79 -111.24
N GLU A 556 25.61 90.28 -110.61
CA GLU A 556 25.20 91.70 -110.65
C GLU A 556 26.24 92.60 -109.96
N LEU A 557 26.84 92.17 -108.85
CA LEU A 557 27.90 92.91 -108.17
C LEU A 557 29.16 93.06 -109.05
N LYS A 558 29.54 92.00 -109.79
CA LYS A 558 30.66 92.04 -110.75
C LYS A 558 30.42 93.02 -111.89
N GLU A 559 29.18 93.12 -112.40
CA GLU A 559 28.79 94.10 -113.42
C GLU A 559 28.89 95.55 -112.90
N VAL A 560 28.46 95.82 -111.66
CA VAL A 560 28.55 97.15 -111.03
C VAL A 560 30.00 97.55 -110.79
N ILE A 561 30.84 96.65 -110.29
CA ILE A 561 32.29 96.91 -110.11
C ILE A 561 32.95 97.20 -111.47
N LYS A 562 32.58 96.49 -112.53
CA LYS A 562 33.10 96.73 -113.89
C LYS A 562 32.68 98.10 -114.45
N LYS A 563 31.50 98.61 -114.08
CA LYS A 563 31.05 99.97 -114.41
C LYS A 563 31.74 101.06 -113.58
N LEU A 564 32.13 100.77 -112.34
CA LEU A 564 32.89 101.71 -111.48
C LEU A 564 34.39 101.78 -111.82
N MET A 565 34.98 100.72 -112.38
CA MET A 565 36.40 100.73 -112.81
C MET A 565 36.64 101.39 -114.17
N ASN A 566 35.59 101.72 -114.94
CA ASN A 566 35.68 102.33 -116.27
C ASN A 566 35.17 103.79 -116.31
N LYS A 567 35.24 104.52 -115.18
CA LYS A 567 34.97 105.97 -115.11
C LYS A 567 36.04 106.69 -114.34
#